data_AF-A0A8T5GG86-F1
#
_entry.id   AF-A0A8T5GG86-F1
#
_cell.length_a   1.000
_cell.length_b   1.000
_cell.length_c   1.000
_cell.angle_alpha   90.00
_cell.angle_beta   90.00
_cell.angle_gamma   90.00
#
_symmetry.space_group_name_H-M   'P 1'
#
loop_
_entity.id
_entity.type
_entity.pdbx_description
1 polymer ?
#
loop_
_entity_poly.entity_id
_entity_poly.type
_entity_poly.pdbx_seq_one_letter_code
_entity_poly.pdbx_strand_id
1 'polypeptide(L)'
;MTFNNSILLIIKQNNGIDYNDLFARTSSRYKNRSSANSALSRALKNQISFGLIKNEGNRYFITDKGLASISIEMKEKLVLKLNENMKNPLNNLEEIVQLLIVLSQRSSLDNDLLINAKESASFTISDIEDIRKKITKEKTFLKKMDSLIKKQEEKLKELDFNDSKEVSFDEEFAKKLIALANGQKIVFEIKDKELAEKIPFSNKKVSEIIVEGENIEKIFEILLENKLYEIIIYLPRIKVRISRGKAKVFSSYELLKKFFEN
;
A
#
# COMPACT_ATOMS: atom_id res chain seq x y z
N MET A 1 -6.54 -20.54 -15.07
CA MET A 1 -6.84 -21.94 -14.68
C MET A 1 -8.01 -22.38 -15.52
N THR A 2 -7.86 -23.46 -16.30
CA THR A 2 -8.94 -23.91 -17.19
C THR A 2 -10.10 -24.49 -16.37
N PHE A 3 -11.31 -24.47 -16.93
CA PHE A 3 -12.51 -24.99 -16.27
C PHE A 3 -12.36 -26.48 -15.88
N ASN A 4 -11.72 -27.28 -16.75
CA ASN A 4 -11.42 -28.68 -16.49
C ASN A 4 -10.53 -28.86 -15.25
N ASN A 5 -9.48 -28.05 -15.11
CA ASN A 5 -8.54 -28.19 -14.00
C ASN A 5 -9.18 -27.77 -12.68
N SER A 6 -10.09 -26.78 -12.70
CA SER A 6 -10.88 -26.46 -11.52
C SER A 6 -11.82 -27.59 -11.10
N ILE A 7 -12.39 -28.35 -12.04
CA ILE A 7 -13.23 -29.51 -11.70
C ILE A 7 -12.40 -30.61 -11.06
N LEU A 8 -11.22 -30.92 -11.60
CA LEU A 8 -10.32 -31.91 -11.02
C LEU A 8 -9.91 -31.55 -9.59
N LEU A 9 -9.62 -30.27 -9.32
CA LEU A 9 -9.31 -29.78 -7.98
C LEU A 9 -10.49 -29.90 -7.00
N ILE A 10 -11.72 -29.58 -7.44
CA ILE A 10 -12.91 -29.70 -6.59
C ILE A 10 -13.17 -31.17 -6.23
N ILE A 11 -13.04 -32.09 -7.20
CA ILE A 11 -13.19 -33.54 -6.97
C ILE A 11 -12.07 -34.06 -6.05
N LYS A 12 -10.83 -33.58 -6.22
CA LYS A 12 -9.72 -33.92 -5.30
C LYS A 12 -10.03 -33.51 -3.85
N GLN A 13 -10.57 -32.30 -3.66
CA GLN A 13 -10.90 -31.77 -2.33
C GLN A 13 -12.13 -32.45 -1.71
N ASN A 14 -13.05 -32.95 -2.54
CA ASN A 14 -14.31 -33.57 -2.13
C ASN A 14 -14.45 -34.91 -2.85
N ASN A 15 -13.63 -35.89 -2.48
CA ASN A 15 -13.60 -37.18 -3.17
C ASN A 15 -14.95 -37.91 -3.00
N GLY A 16 -15.59 -38.31 -4.09
CA GLY A 16 -16.94 -38.87 -4.07
C GLY A 16 -18.06 -37.83 -4.14
N ILE A 17 -17.77 -36.59 -4.56
CA ILE A 17 -18.77 -35.55 -4.81
C ILE A 17 -19.77 -35.98 -5.90
N ASP A 18 -21.04 -35.63 -5.72
CA ASP A 18 -22.08 -35.89 -6.73
C ASP A 18 -22.21 -34.75 -7.76
N TYR A 19 -23.00 -35.00 -8.81
CA TYR A 19 -23.19 -34.03 -9.89
C TYR A 19 -23.80 -32.71 -9.41
N ASN A 20 -24.79 -32.76 -8.52
CA ASN A 20 -25.53 -31.58 -8.08
C ASN A 20 -24.66 -30.69 -7.19
N ASP A 21 -23.87 -31.28 -6.31
CA ASP A 21 -22.91 -30.58 -5.46
C ASP A 21 -21.78 -29.97 -6.28
N LEU A 22 -21.25 -30.71 -7.27
CA LEU A 22 -20.23 -30.20 -8.18
C LEU A 22 -20.80 -29.07 -9.06
N PHE A 23 -22.05 -29.18 -9.48
CA PHE A 23 -22.77 -28.15 -10.22
C PHE A 23 -23.00 -26.88 -9.40
N ALA A 24 -23.44 -27.02 -8.15
CA ALA A 24 -23.63 -25.88 -7.25
C ALA A 24 -22.34 -25.08 -7.08
N ARG A 25 -21.19 -25.76 -6.97
CA ARG A 25 -19.86 -25.13 -6.80
C ARG A 25 -19.29 -24.51 -8.07
N THR A 26 -19.80 -24.87 -9.25
CA THR A 26 -19.25 -24.42 -10.54
C THR A 26 -20.18 -23.51 -11.34
N SER A 27 -21.49 -23.51 -11.02
CA SER A 27 -22.54 -22.82 -11.78
C SER A 27 -22.44 -21.30 -11.74
N SER A 28 -21.89 -20.71 -10.67
CA SER A 28 -21.71 -19.25 -10.52
C SER A 28 -20.83 -18.61 -11.59
N ARG A 29 -20.05 -19.41 -12.32
CA ARG A 29 -19.20 -18.96 -13.43
C ARG A 29 -19.95 -18.68 -14.73
N TYR A 30 -21.24 -19.02 -14.80
CA TYR A 30 -22.05 -18.91 -16.01
C TYR A 30 -23.27 -18.03 -15.76
N LYS A 31 -23.64 -17.24 -16.77
CA LYS A 31 -24.82 -16.36 -16.72
C LYS A 31 -26.15 -17.13 -16.66
N ASN A 32 -26.18 -18.38 -17.10
CA ASN A 32 -27.39 -19.20 -17.09
C ASN A 32 -27.09 -20.66 -16.74
N ARG A 33 -28.10 -21.31 -16.16
CA ARG A 33 -28.02 -22.68 -15.63
C ARG A 33 -27.78 -23.73 -16.72
N SER A 34 -28.35 -23.55 -17.91
CA SER A 34 -28.24 -24.49 -19.03
C SER A 34 -26.81 -24.57 -19.58
N SER A 35 -26.15 -23.43 -19.74
CA SER A 35 -24.76 -23.33 -20.16
C SER A 35 -23.81 -23.94 -19.13
N ALA A 36 -24.06 -23.71 -17.84
CA ALA A 36 -23.29 -24.35 -16.77
C ALA A 36 -23.43 -25.88 -16.83
N ASN A 37 -24.65 -26.40 -17.01
CA ASN A 37 -24.91 -27.85 -17.06
C ASN A 37 -24.19 -28.47 -18.26
N SER A 38 -24.33 -27.83 -19.43
CA SER A 38 -23.68 -28.29 -20.66
C SER A 38 -22.16 -28.30 -20.53
N ALA A 39 -21.57 -27.26 -19.93
CA ALA A 39 -20.14 -27.19 -19.71
C ALA A 39 -19.65 -28.25 -18.73
N LEU A 40 -20.32 -28.41 -17.59
CA LEU A 40 -19.97 -29.41 -16.58
C LEU A 40 -20.07 -30.83 -17.13
N SER A 41 -21.15 -31.16 -17.82
CA SER A 41 -21.33 -32.49 -18.43
C SER A 41 -20.25 -32.80 -19.48
N ARG A 42 -19.87 -31.83 -20.31
CA ARG A 42 -18.75 -31.99 -21.27
C ARG A 42 -17.42 -32.19 -20.55
N ALA A 43 -17.15 -31.39 -19.52
CA ALA A 43 -15.90 -31.49 -18.75
C ALA A 43 -15.78 -32.84 -18.04
N LEU A 44 -16.85 -33.32 -17.39
CA LEU A 44 -16.89 -34.62 -16.74
C LEU A 44 -16.71 -35.76 -17.76
N LYS A 45 -17.42 -35.71 -18.90
CA LYS A 45 -17.26 -36.71 -19.97
C LYS A 45 -15.80 -36.78 -20.46
N ASN A 46 -15.17 -35.62 -20.67
CA ASN A 46 -13.78 -35.55 -21.10
C ASN A 46 -12.82 -36.10 -20.03
N GLN A 47 -13.03 -35.74 -18.76
CA GLN A 47 -12.16 -36.21 -17.68
C GLN A 47 -12.27 -37.71 -17.44
N ILE A 48 -13.48 -38.27 -17.60
CA ILE A 48 -13.71 -39.72 -17.58
C ILE A 48 -13.02 -40.37 -18.77
N SER A 49 -13.16 -39.84 -19.99
CA SER A 49 -12.53 -40.43 -21.18
C SER A 49 -11.00 -40.39 -21.11
N PHE A 50 -10.41 -39.37 -20.50
CA PHE A 50 -8.97 -39.30 -20.27
C PHE A 50 -8.51 -40.15 -19.07
N GLY A 51 -9.42 -40.75 -18.32
CA GLY A 51 -9.13 -41.55 -17.13
C GLY A 51 -8.64 -40.73 -15.94
N LEU A 52 -8.94 -39.43 -15.89
CA LEU A 52 -8.54 -38.53 -14.80
C LEU A 52 -9.48 -38.62 -13.60
N ILE A 53 -10.74 -39.00 -13.84
CA ILE A 53 -11.73 -39.27 -12.81
C ILE A 53 -12.46 -40.57 -13.13
N LYS A 54 -12.94 -41.24 -12.10
CA LYS A 54 -13.84 -42.41 -12.21
C LYS A 54 -15.24 -42.02 -11.74
N ASN A 55 -16.25 -42.58 -12.40
CA ASN A 55 -17.64 -42.43 -12.01
C ASN A 55 -18.14 -43.75 -11.40
N GLU A 56 -18.58 -43.71 -10.15
CA GLU A 56 -19.18 -44.85 -9.45
C GLU A 56 -20.61 -44.47 -9.04
N GLY A 57 -21.58 -44.91 -9.84
CA GLY A 57 -22.98 -44.49 -9.69
C GLY A 57 -23.17 -43.01 -9.99
N ASN A 58 -23.56 -42.24 -8.97
CA ASN A 58 -23.77 -40.79 -9.03
C ASN A 58 -22.61 -39.97 -8.44
N ARG A 59 -21.48 -40.60 -8.13
CA ARG A 59 -20.34 -39.96 -7.44
C ARG A 59 -19.08 -40.00 -8.29
N TYR A 60 -18.33 -38.89 -8.27
CA TYR A 60 -17.08 -38.74 -8.99
C TYR A 60 -15.89 -38.81 -8.04
N PHE A 61 -14.90 -39.61 -8.41
CA PHE A 61 -13.67 -39.77 -7.65
C PHE A 61 -12.47 -39.48 -8.54
N ILE A 62 -11.43 -38.89 -7.96
CA ILE A 62 -10.18 -38.66 -8.69
C ILE A 62 -9.39 -39.97 -8.82
N THR A 63 -8.77 -40.20 -9.97
CA THR A 63 -7.85 -41.34 -10.16
C THR A 63 -6.41 -40.91 -9.88
N ASP A 64 -5.49 -41.87 -9.76
CA ASP A 64 -4.05 -41.57 -9.64
C ASP A 64 -3.53 -40.78 -10.85
N LYS A 65 -4.05 -41.07 -12.05
CA LYS A 65 -3.77 -40.31 -13.27
C LYS A 65 -4.27 -38.87 -13.18
N GLY A 66 -5.46 -38.66 -12.62
CA GLY A 66 -5.99 -37.32 -12.33
C GLY A 66 -5.14 -36.55 -11.34
N LEU A 67 -4.71 -37.20 -10.27
CA LEU A 67 -3.81 -36.62 -9.26
C LEU A 67 -2.47 -36.21 -9.87
N ALA A 68 -1.88 -37.07 -10.71
CA ALA A 68 -0.65 -36.78 -11.43
C ALA A 68 -0.82 -35.57 -12.37
N SER A 69 -1.94 -35.50 -13.11
CA SER A 69 -2.23 -34.38 -14.01
C SER A 69 -2.36 -33.03 -13.29
N ILE A 70 -3.03 -32.98 -12.13
CA ILE A 70 -3.09 -31.77 -11.30
C ILE A 70 -1.68 -31.39 -10.82
N SER A 71 -0.90 -32.39 -10.40
CA SER A 71 0.46 -32.18 -9.90
C SER A 71 1.35 -31.53 -10.97
N ILE A 72 1.31 -32.04 -12.21
CA ILE A 72 2.08 -31.52 -13.35
C ILE A 72 1.72 -30.05 -13.62
N GLU A 73 0.44 -29.71 -13.74
CA GLU A 73 0.02 -28.31 -14.00
C GLU A 73 0.43 -27.36 -12.86
N MET A 74 0.33 -27.81 -11.61
CA MET A 74 0.77 -27.02 -10.46
C MET A 74 2.29 -26.84 -10.40
N LYS A 75 3.07 -27.82 -10.89
CA LYS A 75 4.54 -27.73 -11.04
C LYS A 75 4.89 -26.72 -12.14
N GLU A 76 4.26 -26.82 -13.30
CA GLU A 76 4.46 -25.88 -14.43
C GLU A 76 4.12 -24.44 -14.03
N LYS A 77 3.02 -24.24 -13.29
CA LYS A 77 2.62 -22.89 -12.86
C LYS A 77 3.64 -22.23 -11.92
N LEU A 78 4.33 -23.01 -11.07
CA LEU A 78 5.39 -22.49 -10.20
C LEU A 78 6.56 -21.95 -11.04
N VAL A 79 7.04 -22.76 -11.98
CA VAL A 79 8.17 -22.39 -12.85
C VAL A 79 7.80 -21.22 -13.77
N LEU A 80 6.59 -21.23 -14.35
CA LEU A 80 6.09 -20.15 -15.18
C LEU A 80 6.01 -18.81 -14.43
N LYS A 81 5.47 -18.80 -13.21
CA LYS A 81 5.46 -17.60 -12.37
C LYS A 81 6.87 -17.10 -12.09
N LEU A 82 7.80 -18.01 -11.82
CA LEU A 82 9.18 -17.64 -11.53
C LEU A 82 9.83 -17.00 -12.76
N ASN A 83 9.63 -17.59 -13.94
CA ASN A 83 10.05 -17.03 -15.23
C ASN A 83 9.46 -15.64 -15.49
N GLU A 84 8.19 -15.42 -15.21
CA GLU A 84 7.54 -14.11 -15.37
C GLU A 84 8.16 -13.04 -14.45
N ASN A 85 8.33 -13.36 -13.17
CA ASN A 85 8.91 -12.43 -12.20
C ASN A 85 10.38 -12.11 -12.53
N MET A 86 11.12 -13.08 -13.04
CA MET A 86 12.52 -12.94 -13.46
C MET A 86 12.72 -11.96 -14.63
N LYS A 87 11.68 -11.59 -15.38
CA LYS A 87 11.76 -10.55 -16.43
C LYS A 87 12.04 -9.16 -15.84
N ASN A 88 11.54 -8.87 -14.64
CA ASN A 88 11.71 -7.59 -13.94
C ASN A 88 12.12 -7.83 -12.48
N PRO A 89 13.34 -8.34 -12.24
CA PRO A 89 13.64 -9.01 -10.98
C PRO A 89 13.73 -8.07 -9.79
N LEU A 90 14.21 -6.82 -9.98
CA LEU A 90 14.35 -5.86 -8.88
C LEU A 90 13.00 -5.39 -8.32
N ASN A 91 11.95 -5.35 -9.14
CA ASN A 91 10.61 -4.95 -8.71
C ASN A 91 9.85 -6.10 -8.03
N ASN A 92 10.28 -7.34 -8.28
CA ASN A 92 9.58 -8.56 -7.84
C ASN A 92 10.44 -9.39 -6.87
N LEU A 93 11.42 -8.79 -6.18
CA LEU A 93 12.41 -9.50 -5.37
C LEU A 93 11.78 -10.43 -4.33
N GLU A 94 10.76 -9.95 -3.63
CA GLU A 94 10.08 -10.72 -2.59
C GLU A 94 9.42 -11.98 -3.16
N GLU A 95 8.62 -11.82 -4.22
CA GLU A 95 7.95 -12.95 -4.90
C GLU A 95 8.98 -13.93 -5.46
N ILE A 96 10.08 -13.45 -6.08
CA ILE A 96 11.15 -14.33 -6.60
C ILE A 96 11.76 -15.16 -5.48
N VAL A 97 12.11 -14.54 -4.34
CA VAL A 97 12.69 -15.25 -3.21
C VAL A 97 11.72 -16.30 -2.67
N GLN A 98 10.45 -15.95 -2.49
CA GLN A 98 9.42 -16.89 -2.02
C GLN A 98 9.26 -18.06 -2.98
N LEU A 99 9.14 -17.81 -4.28
CA LEU A 99 8.99 -18.86 -5.30
C LEU A 99 10.23 -19.75 -5.40
N LEU A 100 11.45 -19.19 -5.25
CA LEU A 100 12.70 -19.97 -5.22
C LEU A 100 12.79 -20.86 -3.97
N ILE A 101 12.37 -20.37 -2.80
CA ILE A 101 12.30 -21.17 -1.57
C ILE A 101 11.35 -22.35 -1.77
N VAL A 102 10.13 -22.09 -2.28
CA VAL A 102 9.13 -23.12 -2.55
C VAL A 102 9.65 -24.13 -3.57
N LEU A 103 10.30 -23.66 -4.64
CA LEU A 103 10.89 -24.53 -5.65
C LEU A 103 11.99 -25.42 -5.05
N SER A 104 12.90 -24.85 -4.27
CA SER A 104 13.99 -25.60 -3.61
C SER A 104 13.47 -26.67 -2.64
N GLN A 105 12.52 -26.30 -1.77
CA GLN A 105 11.94 -27.21 -0.78
C GLN A 105 11.13 -28.34 -1.41
N ARG A 106 10.38 -28.06 -2.48
CA ARG A 106 9.58 -29.09 -3.15
C ARG A 106 10.44 -29.98 -4.04
N SER A 107 11.44 -29.42 -4.72
CA SER A 107 12.30 -30.17 -5.63
C SER A 107 13.22 -31.17 -4.91
N SER A 108 13.52 -30.96 -3.63
CA SER A 108 14.26 -31.95 -2.81
C SER A 108 13.42 -33.20 -2.47
N LEU A 109 12.09 -33.09 -2.54
CA LEU A 109 11.14 -34.17 -2.26
C LEU A 109 10.53 -34.76 -3.54
N ASP A 110 10.56 -34.02 -4.64
CA ASP A 110 9.89 -34.33 -5.90
C ASP A 110 10.84 -34.16 -7.09
N ASN A 111 11.44 -35.27 -7.52
CA ASN A 111 12.44 -35.27 -8.59
C ASN A 111 11.85 -34.86 -9.95
N ASP A 112 10.57 -35.14 -10.22
CA ASP A 112 9.92 -34.73 -11.46
C ASP A 112 9.77 -33.21 -11.53
N LEU A 113 9.47 -32.56 -10.40
CA LEU A 113 9.48 -31.10 -10.31
C LEU A 113 10.90 -30.54 -10.56
N LEU A 114 11.92 -31.19 -10.01
CA LEU A 114 13.32 -30.77 -10.22
C LEU A 114 13.70 -30.84 -11.71
N ILE A 115 13.37 -31.94 -12.39
CA ILE A 115 13.63 -32.11 -13.82
C ILE A 115 12.87 -31.04 -14.61
N ASN A 116 11.57 -30.89 -14.37
CA ASN A 116 10.73 -29.90 -15.05
C ASN A 116 11.28 -28.47 -14.87
N ALA A 117 11.68 -28.11 -13.64
CA ALA A 117 12.25 -26.80 -13.36
C ALA A 117 13.59 -26.57 -14.07
N LYS A 118 14.45 -27.59 -14.16
CA LYS A 118 15.71 -27.49 -14.93
C LYS A 118 15.47 -27.29 -16.42
N GLU A 119 14.47 -27.95 -16.98
CA GLU A 119 14.16 -27.90 -18.42
C GLU A 119 13.34 -26.66 -18.81
N SER A 120 12.47 -26.18 -17.92
CA SER A 120 11.48 -25.14 -18.21
C SER A 120 11.83 -23.75 -17.65
N ALA A 121 12.86 -23.65 -16.81
CA ALA A 121 13.31 -22.35 -16.30
C ALA A 121 13.90 -21.50 -17.45
N SER A 122 13.44 -20.25 -17.54
CA SER A 122 13.96 -19.27 -18.50
C SER A 122 15.08 -18.41 -17.89
N PHE A 123 15.65 -18.84 -16.77
CA PHE A 123 16.68 -18.14 -16.02
C PHE A 123 17.71 -19.13 -15.51
N THR A 124 18.89 -18.63 -15.18
CA THR A 124 20.05 -19.38 -14.74
C THR A 124 20.49 -18.96 -13.35
N ILE A 125 21.39 -19.73 -12.74
CA ILE A 125 22.03 -19.34 -11.47
C ILE A 125 22.79 -18.02 -11.63
N SER A 126 23.43 -17.80 -12.79
CA SER A 126 24.13 -16.55 -13.11
C SER A 126 23.18 -15.34 -13.08
N ASP A 127 21.94 -15.49 -13.56
CA ASP A 127 20.92 -14.43 -13.48
C ASP A 127 20.59 -14.07 -12.03
N ILE A 128 20.50 -15.07 -11.14
CA ILE A 128 20.31 -14.84 -9.69
C ILE A 128 21.51 -14.11 -9.08
N GLU A 129 22.73 -14.48 -9.47
CA GLU A 129 23.94 -13.78 -9.02
C GLU A 129 23.98 -12.33 -9.48
N ASP A 130 23.54 -12.06 -10.71
CA ASP A 130 23.48 -10.70 -11.26
C ASP A 130 22.42 -9.85 -10.58
N ILE A 131 21.28 -10.44 -10.21
CA ILE A 131 20.30 -9.80 -9.32
C ILE A 131 20.95 -9.42 -8.00
N ARG A 132 21.67 -10.34 -7.34
CA ARG A 132 22.39 -10.08 -6.08
C ARG A 132 23.42 -8.95 -6.23
N LYS A 133 24.19 -8.94 -7.32
CA LYS A 133 25.17 -7.88 -7.61
C LYS A 133 24.47 -6.52 -7.80
N LYS A 134 23.34 -6.48 -8.53
CA LYS A 134 22.54 -5.25 -8.71
C LYS A 134 22.02 -4.72 -7.38
N ILE A 135 21.44 -5.56 -6.52
CA ILE A 135 20.99 -5.17 -5.17
C ILE A 135 22.15 -4.57 -4.36
N THR A 136 23.33 -5.20 -4.42
CA THR A 136 24.51 -4.73 -3.67
C THR A 136 24.98 -3.35 -4.15
N LYS A 137 24.97 -3.13 -5.48
CA LYS A 137 25.27 -1.82 -6.07
C LYS A 137 24.27 -0.76 -5.64
N GLU A 138 22.97 -1.07 -5.72
CA GLU A 138 21.89 -0.16 -5.33
C GLU A 138 21.99 0.22 -3.84
N LYS A 139 22.21 -0.77 -2.96
CA LYS A 139 22.45 -0.54 -1.53
C LYS A 139 23.62 0.42 -1.29
N THR A 140 24.70 0.25 -2.03
CA THR A 140 25.89 1.11 -1.89
C THR A 140 25.61 2.53 -2.39
N PHE A 141 24.89 2.67 -3.50
CA PHE A 141 24.44 3.95 -4.03
C PHE A 141 23.51 4.68 -3.04
N LEU A 142 22.49 4.01 -2.52
CA LEU A 142 21.54 4.57 -1.55
C LEU A 142 22.25 5.02 -0.27
N LYS A 143 23.21 4.24 0.25
CA LYS A 143 24.04 4.66 1.39
C LYS A 143 24.84 5.93 1.11
N LYS A 144 25.39 6.05 -0.11
CA LYS A 144 26.11 7.27 -0.52
C LYS A 144 25.16 8.45 -0.60
N MET A 145 23.98 8.29 -1.19
CA MET A 145 22.97 9.35 -1.31
C MET A 145 22.48 9.80 0.07
N ASP A 146 22.21 8.88 0.99
CA ASP A 146 21.85 9.17 2.38
C ASP A 146 22.90 10.09 3.04
N SER A 147 24.19 9.74 2.91
CA SER A 147 25.27 10.57 3.47
C SER A 147 25.37 11.96 2.83
N LEU A 148 25.04 12.09 1.54
CA LEU A 148 25.05 13.38 0.85
C LEU A 148 23.85 14.23 1.26
N ILE A 149 22.66 13.64 1.34
CA ILE A 149 21.44 14.31 1.80
C ILE A 149 21.64 14.81 3.22
N LYS A 150 22.19 13.99 4.12
CA LYS A 150 22.48 14.39 5.50
C LYS A 150 23.41 15.61 5.57
N LYS A 151 24.46 15.63 4.75
CA LYS A 151 25.35 16.82 4.66
C LYS A 151 24.64 18.05 4.15
N GLN A 152 23.69 17.91 3.21
CA GLN A 152 22.91 19.06 2.74
C GLN A 152 21.88 19.50 3.79
N GLU A 153 21.27 18.57 4.52
CA GLU A 153 20.39 18.87 5.65
C GLU A 153 21.13 19.69 6.72
N GLU A 154 22.32 19.26 7.13
CA GLU A 154 23.17 19.98 8.09
C GLU A 154 23.51 21.39 7.59
N LYS A 155 23.89 21.54 6.31
CA LYS A 155 24.15 22.86 5.72
C LYS A 155 22.92 23.76 5.67
N LEU A 156 21.75 23.21 5.34
CA LEU A 156 20.50 23.99 5.32
C LEU A 156 20.13 24.47 6.73
N LYS A 157 20.42 23.66 7.76
CA LYS A 157 20.28 24.08 9.17
C LYS A 157 21.26 25.18 9.53
N GLU A 158 22.54 25.07 9.14
CA GLU A 158 23.56 26.12 9.34
C GLU A 158 23.19 27.44 8.66
N LEU A 159 22.55 27.38 7.49
CA LEU A 159 22.08 28.55 6.74
C LEU A 159 20.74 29.11 7.26
N ASP A 160 20.22 28.58 8.37
CA ASP A 160 18.92 28.95 8.95
C ASP A 160 17.77 28.91 7.93
N PHE A 161 17.73 27.86 7.09
CA PHE A 161 16.69 27.72 6.07
C PHE A 161 15.31 27.45 6.71
N ASN A 162 14.25 27.66 5.94
CA ASN A 162 12.89 27.46 6.43
C ASN A 162 12.62 25.99 6.79
N ASP A 163 12.04 25.77 7.97
CA ASP A 163 11.61 24.48 8.50
C ASP A 163 10.13 24.53 8.89
N SER A 164 9.55 23.37 9.20
CA SER A 164 8.19 23.28 9.72
C SER A 164 8.00 22.16 10.75
N LYS A 165 7.18 22.43 11.76
CA LYS A 165 6.79 21.44 12.77
C LYS A 165 5.28 21.43 12.95
N GLU A 166 4.72 20.23 13.08
CA GLU A 166 3.30 20.02 13.33
C GLU A 166 3.08 19.71 14.82
N VAL A 167 2.09 20.37 15.43
CA VAL A 167 1.67 20.19 16.81
C VAL A 167 0.16 20.25 16.95
N SER A 168 -0.37 19.83 18.10
CA SER A 168 -1.78 20.03 18.43
C SER A 168 -2.09 21.51 18.59
N PHE A 169 -3.26 21.95 18.10
CA PHE A 169 -3.76 23.29 18.36
C PHE A 169 -4.62 23.27 19.63
N ASP A 170 -3.99 23.59 20.75
CA ASP A 170 -4.57 23.64 22.09
C ASP A 170 -4.32 24.99 22.78
N GLU A 171 -4.86 25.14 23.99
CA GLU A 171 -4.75 26.38 24.76
C GLU A 171 -3.30 26.75 25.07
N GLU A 172 -2.43 25.77 25.33
CA GLU A 172 -1.02 26.01 25.63
C GLU A 172 -0.31 26.58 24.39
N PHE A 173 -0.51 25.95 23.23
CA PHE A 173 0.04 26.41 21.98
C PHE A 173 -0.51 27.80 21.57
N ALA A 174 -1.80 28.04 21.77
CA ALA A 174 -2.40 29.36 21.54
C ALA A 174 -1.77 30.43 22.43
N LYS A 175 -1.56 30.15 23.73
CA LYS A 175 -0.84 31.06 24.65
C LYS A 175 0.58 31.36 24.18
N LYS A 176 1.31 30.37 23.66
CA LYS A 176 2.65 30.59 23.07
C LYS A 176 2.60 31.54 21.87
N LEU A 177 1.60 31.40 20.99
CA LEU A 177 1.42 32.32 19.86
C LEU A 177 1.03 33.74 20.30
N ILE A 178 0.14 33.86 21.29
CA ILE A 178 -0.25 35.16 21.87
C ILE A 178 0.97 35.87 22.48
N ALA A 179 1.76 35.15 23.29
CA ALA A 179 2.96 35.69 23.91
C ALA A 179 4.00 36.14 22.88
N LEU A 180 4.15 35.40 21.78
CA LEU A 180 5.06 35.76 20.68
C LEU A 180 4.59 36.99 19.89
N ALA A 181 3.28 37.21 19.81
CA ALA A 181 2.71 38.33 19.08
C ALA A 181 2.81 39.69 19.80
N ASN A 182 3.31 39.74 21.04
CA ASN A 182 3.34 40.90 21.94
C ASN A 182 3.46 42.28 21.24
N GLY A 183 2.34 43.00 21.11
CA GLY A 183 2.25 44.35 20.54
C GLY A 183 2.36 44.44 19.01
N GLN A 184 2.36 43.31 18.29
CA GLN A 184 2.47 43.24 16.83
C GLN A 184 1.09 43.04 16.17
N LYS A 185 0.98 43.48 14.92
CA LYS A 185 -0.19 43.19 14.07
C LYS A 185 -0.09 41.77 13.54
N ILE A 186 -1.12 40.96 13.80
CA ILE A 186 -1.25 39.60 13.25
C ILE A 186 -2.27 39.63 12.12
N VAL A 187 -1.97 38.92 11.03
CA VAL A 187 -2.93 38.70 9.95
C VAL A 187 -3.46 37.27 10.02
N PHE A 188 -4.77 37.13 10.12
CA PHE A 188 -5.48 35.86 10.03
C PHE A 188 -6.16 35.77 8.67
N GLU A 189 -5.72 34.84 7.83
CA GLU A 189 -6.37 34.48 6.58
C GLU A 189 -7.32 33.31 6.86
N ILE A 190 -8.62 33.59 6.75
CA ILE A 190 -9.69 32.65 7.05
C ILE A 190 -10.33 32.23 5.74
N LYS A 191 -10.14 30.96 5.38
CA LYS A 191 -10.70 30.42 4.13
C LYS A 191 -12.20 30.10 4.26
N ASP A 192 -12.67 29.88 5.48
CA ASP A 192 -14.08 29.58 5.75
C ASP A 192 -14.91 30.86 5.88
N LYS A 193 -15.91 31.01 5.00
CA LYS A 193 -16.78 32.20 4.97
C LYS A 193 -17.69 32.30 6.19
N GLU A 194 -18.19 31.18 6.71
CA GLU A 194 -19.10 31.15 7.86
C GLU A 194 -18.37 31.57 9.14
N LEU A 195 -17.13 31.09 9.32
CA LEU A 195 -16.29 31.53 10.44
C LEU A 195 -15.93 33.01 10.29
N ALA A 196 -15.57 33.45 9.08
CA ALA A 196 -15.22 34.84 8.84
C ALA A 196 -16.37 35.77 9.23
N GLU A 197 -17.63 35.43 8.92
CA GLU A 197 -18.83 36.21 9.30
C GLU A 197 -19.10 36.27 10.80
N LYS A 198 -18.77 35.22 11.56
CA LYS A 198 -18.97 35.16 13.02
C LYS A 198 -17.99 36.01 13.82
N ILE A 199 -16.87 36.44 13.22
CA ILE A 199 -15.81 37.16 13.92
C ILE A 199 -16.10 38.67 13.94
N PRO A 200 -16.33 39.29 15.12
CA PRO A 200 -16.85 40.66 15.25
C PRO A 200 -15.74 41.72 15.25
N PHE A 201 -14.85 41.74 14.24
CA PHE A 201 -13.81 42.77 14.12
C PHE A 201 -14.08 43.72 12.95
N SER A 202 -13.92 45.03 13.22
CA SER A 202 -14.13 46.13 12.28
C SER A 202 -13.09 46.19 11.15
N ASN A 203 -11.89 45.64 11.36
CA ASN A 203 -10.79 45.60 10.37
C ASN A 203 -10.81 44.31 9.52
N LYS A 204 -11.97 43.95 8.99
CA LYS A 204 -12.17 42.74 8.17
C LYS A 204 -12.12 43.07 6.68
N LYS A 205 -11.20 42.44 5.94
CA LYS A 205 -11.31 42.26 4.49
C LYS A 205 -11.98 40.91 4.21
N VAL A 206 -12.46 40.68 2.98
CA VAL A 206 -13.31 39.55 2.58
C VAL A 206 -12.87 38.18 3.15
N SER A 207 -11.56 37.93 3.30
CA SER A 207 -10.99 36.69 3.85
C SER A 207 -9.84 36.91 4.85
N GLU A 208 -9.60 38.15 5.27
CA GLU A 208 -8.46 38.51 6.12
C GLU A 208 -8.92 39.37 7.30
N ILE A 209 -8.43 39.04 8.48
CA ILE A 209 -8.66 39.79 9.71
C ILE A 209 -7.31 40.21 10.27
N ILE A 210 -7.14 41.51 10.46
CA ILE A 210 -5.93 42.08 11.05
C ILE A 210 -6.25 42.52 12.47
N VAL A 211 -5.57 41.94 13.46
CA VAL A 211 -5.74 42.26 14.88
C VAL A 211 -4.44 42.64 15.56
N GLU A 212 -4.57 43.43 16.62
CA GLU A 212 -3.49 43.87 17.50
C GLU A 212 -3.99 43.96 18.95
N GLY A 213 -3.06 43.86 19.91
CA GLY A 213 -3.36 43.96 21.34
C GLY A 213 -4.33 42.89 21.85
N GLU A 214 -5.24 43.27 22.74
CA GLU A 214 -6.23 42.38 23.40
C GLU A 214 -7.18 41.65 22.41
N ASN A 215 -7.29 42.13 21.17
CA ASN A 215 -8.10 41.48 20.14
C ASN A 215 -7.47 40.18 19.62
N ILE A 216 -6.17 39.96 19.86
CA ILE A 216 -5.46 38.73 19.50
C ILE A 216 -6.00 37.56 20.35
N GLU A 217 -6.12 37.75 21.67
CA GLU A 217 -6.59 36.72 22.60
C GLU A 217 -8.01 36.26 22.24
N LYS A 218 -8.91 37.23 21.99
CA LYS A 218 -10.30 36.98 21.59
C LYS A 218 -10.41 36.15 20.30
N ILE A 219 -9.53 36.35 19.33
CA ILE A 219 -9.53 35.50 18.12
C ILE A 219 -9.12 34.08 18.49
N PHE A 220 -8.03 33.90 19.24
CA PHE A 220 -7.56 32.57 19.60
C PHE A 220 -8.59 31.76 20.41
N GLU A 221 -9.34 32.40 21.30
CA GLU A 221 -10.49 31.78 22.00
C GLU A 221 -11.53 31.24 21.01
N ILE A 222 -11.96 32.07 20.05
CA ILE A 222 -12.90 31.65 18.99
C ILE A 222 -12.34 30.47 18.18
N LEU A 223 -11.03 30.47 17.88
CA LEU A 223 -10.39 29.39 17.13
C LEU A 223 -10.30 28.08 17.93
N LEU A 224 -10.07 28.17 19.24
CA LEU A 224 -9.99 27.02 20.13
C LEU A 224 -11.34 26.33 20.30
N GLU A 225 -12.44 27.08 20.30
CA GLU A 225 -13.80 26.54 20.27
C GLU A 225 -14.15 25.88 18.92
N ASN A 226 -13.49 26.32 17.84
CA ASN A 226 -13.83 25.98 16.47
C ASN A 226 -12.67 25.32 15.70
N LYS A 227 -12.12 24.22 16.24
CA LYS A 227 -10.91 23.52 15.74
C LYS A 227 -10.99 22.95 14.32
N LEU A 228 -12.14 22.96 13.66
CA LEU A 228 -12.35 22.30 12.37
C LEU A 228 -11.96 23.17 11.17
N TYR A 229 -11.77 24.47 11.36
CA TYR A 229 -11.56 25.41 10.26
C TYR A 229 -10.11 25.46 9.77
N GLU A 230 -9.93 25.76 8.48
CA GLU A 230 -8.62 25.99 7.87
C GLU A 230 -8.27 27.48 7.95
N ILE A 231 -7.23 27.80 8.71
CA ILE A 231 -6.83 29.17 9.02
C ILE A 231 -5.33 29.29 8.85
N ILE A 232 -4.89 30.40 8.26
CA ILE A 232 -3.47 30.73 8.15
C ILE A 232 -3.21 31.99 8.96
N ILE A 233 -2.32 31.89 9.93
CA ILE A 233 -1.90 32.99 10.79
C ILE A 233 -0.52 33.44 10.34
N TYR A 234 -0.37 34.72 10.08
CA TYR A 234 0.91 35.35 9.77
C TYR A 234 1.34 36.22 10.94
N LEU A 235 2.37 35.76 11.65
CA LEU A 235 3.12 36.53 12.63
C LEU A 235 4.46 36.96 11.99
N PRO A 236 5.14 38.00 12.49
CA PRO A 236 6.48 38.33 12.03
C PRO A 236 7.43 37.13 12.10
N ARG A 237 7.96 36.73 10.94
CA ARG A 237 8.88 35.59 10.76
C ARG A 237 8.28 34.20 11.05
N ILE A 238 6.99 34.09 11.39
CA ILE A 238 6.31 32.81 11.65
C ILE A 238 4.99 32.75 10.88
N LYS A 239 4.78 31.66 10.16
CA LYS A 239 3.50 31.33 9.52
C LYS A 239 2.93 30.08 10.18
N VAL A 240 1.68 30.13 10.62
CA VAL A 240 0.99 28.98 11.23
C VAL A 240 -0.19 28.61 10.35
N ARG A 241 -0.31 27.33 9.98
CA ARG A 241 -1.51 26.80 9.34
C ARG A 241 -2.25 25.92 10.33
N ILE A 242 -3.46 26.31 10.69
CA ILE A 242 -4.36 25.53 11.54
C ILE A 242 -5.31 24.76 10.62
N SER A 243 -5.44 23.46 10.84
CA SER A 243 -6.49 22.65 10.23
C SER A 243 -6.79 21.43 11.09
N ARG A 244 -8.08 21.13 11.28
CA ARG A 244 -8.56 19.92 11.97
C ARG A 244 -7.90 19.67 13.34
N GLY A 245 -7.79 20.73 14.16
CA GLY A 245 -7.20 20.66 15.50
C GLY A 245 -5.67 20.53 15.54
N LYS A 246 -4.99 20.68 14.40
CA LYS A 246 -3.53 20.70 14.30
C LYS A 246 -3.03 22.05 13.83
N ALA A 247 -1.86 22.45 14.30
CA ALA A 247 -1.14 23.63 13.86
C ALA A 247 0.20 23.21 13.23
N LYS A 248 0.42 23.61 11.97
CA LYS A 248 1.71 23.48 11.30
C LYS A 248 2.39 24.84 11.27
N VAL A 249 3.48 24.96 12.02
CA VAL A 249 4.29 26.19 12.16
C VAL A 249 5.42 26.14 11.15
N PHE A 250 5.63 27.24 10.43
CA PHE A 250 6.69 27.45 9.45
C PHE A 250 7.50 28.66 9.86
N SER A 251 8.83 28.52 9.94
CA SER A 251 9.75 29.60 10.26
C SER A 251 11.17 29.22 9.85
N SER A 252 12.16 30.09 10.08
CA SER A 252 13.56 29.69 9.98
C SER A 252 13.91 28.65 11.04
N TYR A 253 14.85 27.75 10.74
CA TYR A 253 15.19 26.61 11.58
C TYR A 253 15.51 27.00 13.03
N GLU A 254 16.35 28.00 13.25
CA GLU A 254 16.75 28.49 14.57
C GLU A 254 15.57 29.11 15.33
N LEU A 255 14.72 29.87 14.65
CA LEU A 255 13.54 30.48 15.28
C LEU A 255 12.51 29.41 15.65
N LEU A 256 12.29 28.43 14.77
CA LEU A 256 11.39 27.32 15.01
C LEU A 256 11.86 26.45 16.19
N LYS A 257 13.16 26.15 16.26
CA LYS A 257 13.77 25.41 17.36
C LYS A 257 13.54 26.12 18.69
N LYS A 258 13.88 27.41 18.79
CA LYS A 258 13.66 28.23 20.00
C LYS A 258 12.18 28.33 20.40
N PHE A 259 11.29 28.40 19.43
CA PHE A 259 9.84 28.48 19.68
C PHE A 259 9.28 27.22 20.34
N PHE A 260 9.86 26.04 20.08
CA PHE A 260 9.41 24.78 20.67
C PHE A 260 10.24 24.30 21.87
N GLU A 261 11.42 24.88 22.13
CA GLU A 261 12.24 24.60 23.30
C GLU A 261 11.79 25.41 24.55
N ASN A 262 11.12 26.54 24.33
CA ASN A 262 10.46 27.36 25.36
C ASN A 262 8.97 27.02 25.46
#